data_AF-A0A401Y781-F1
#
_entry.id   AF-A0A401Y781-F1
#
_cell.length_a   1.000
_cell.length_b   1.000
_cell.length_c   1.000
_cell.angle_alpha   90.00
_cell.angle_beta   90.00
_cell.angle_gamma   90.00
#
_symmetry.space_group_name_H-M   'P 1'
#
loop_
_entity.id
_entity.type
_entity.pdbx_description
1 polymer ?
#
loop_
_entity_poly.entity_id
_entity_poly.type
_entity_poly.pdbx_seq_one_letter_code
_entity_poly.pdbx_strand_id
1 'polypeptide(L)'
;MIALSAADSAGTLAHGIHYALVAGGLVGLTVLLAPTTLASRRRAGAPHDEHERRIRRLRDELLAHRFAAAPVTSVAPAPASAPVPAPPRLPASAAGDASYALLPLAVVSSAAAAGVHAAVCPGHFREGALLGAFFAVTALAQLVWAGLLLRGSSRPLLAVGLAGNLALLTLWTATRTTGLPWGLIPGPEEAGPWDLAACAWELVAAGVCFQLLHDGRVRSRVGGWSGWHPVAHVFFATSVVALGLLTISGAGA
;
A
#
# COMPACT_ATOMS: atom_id res chain seq x y z
N MET A 1 47.75 6.86 4.49
CA MET A 1 47.17 5.57 4.07
C MET A 1 45.99 5.12 4.96
N ILE A 2 45.97 5.43 6.27
CA ILE A 2 44.89 4.99 7.19
C ILE A 2 43.56 5.76 7.00
N ALA A 3 43.59 7.04 6.61
CA ALA A 3 42.37 7.86 6.45
C ALA A 3 41.50 7.50 5.22
N LEU A 4 42.10 7.01 4.13
CA LEU A 4 41.38 6.53 2.94
C LEU A 4 40.55 5.26 3.25
N SER A 5 41.14 4.35 4.03
CA SER A 5 40.48 3.12 4.51
C SER A 5 39.27 3.40 5.43
N ALA A 6 39.26 4.50 6.18
CA ALA A 6 38.14 4.86 7.05
C ALA A 6 36.95 5.46 6.28
N ALA A 7 37.21 6.23 5.21
CA ALA A 7 36.18 6.76 4.33
C ALA A 7 35.55 5.65 3.46
N ASP A 8 36.36 4.73 2.94
CA ASP A 8 35.89 3.57 2.17
C ASP A 8 35.07 2.59 3.04
N SER A 9 35.44 2.42 4.30
CA SER A 9 34.68 1.59 5.26
C SER A 9 33.39 2.26 5.74
N ALA A 10 33.36 3.58 5.92
CA ALA A 10 32.13 4.32 6.19
C ALA A 10 31.16 4.30 4.99
N GLY A 11 31.67 4.42 3.77
CA GLY A 11 30.90 4.32 2.53
C GLY A 11 30.27 2.94 2.36
N THR A 12 31.03 1.87 2.59
CA THR A 12 30.51 0.48 2.53
C THR A 12 29.54 0.16 3.67
N LEU A 13 29.74 0.71 4.87
CA LEU A 13 28.80 0.57 5.98
C LEU A 13 27.46 1.27 5.69
N ALA A 14 27.50 2.49 5.12
CA ALA A 14 26.30 3.23 4.74
C ALA A 14 25.53 2.53 3.61
N HIS A 15 26.24 2.01 2.60
CA HIS A 15 25.62 1.15 1.58
C HIS A 15 25.07 -0.14 2.19
N GLY A 16 25.77 -0.76 3.14
CA GLY A 16 25.31 -1.95 3.86
C GLY A 16 24.03 -1.70 4.66
N ILE A 17 23.90 -0.53 5.31
CA ILE A 17 22.69 -0.13 6.03
C ILE A 17 21.54 0.17 5.06
N HIS A 18 21.81 0.86 3.95
CA HIS A 18 20.84 1.09 2.88
C HIS A 18 20.31 -0.24 2.31
N TYR A 19 21.20 -1.16 1.94
CA TYR A 19 20.82 -2.49 1.47
C TYR A 19 20.14 -3.33 2.56
N ALA A 20 20.53 -3.21 3.82
CA ALA A 20 19.87 -3.91 4.92
C ALA A 20 18.46 -3.37 5.20
N LEU A 21 18.21 -2.08 5.00
CA LEU A 21 16.88 -1.47 5.11
C LEU A 21 16.00 -1.81 3.92
N VAL A 22 16.54 -1.79 2.69
CA VAL A 22 15.82 -2.21 1.48
C VAL A 22 15.54 -3.71 1.51
N ALA A 23 16.54 -4.53 1.84
CA ALA A 23 16.38 -5.98 2.01
C ALA A 23 15.49 -6.30 3.20
N GLY A 24 15.58 -5.57 4.32
CA GLY A 24 14.68 -5.70 5.46
C GLY A 24 13.24 -5.33 5.12
N GLY A 25 13.04 -4.29 4.30
CA GLY A 25 11.75 -3.90 3.76
C GLY A 25 11.17 -4.94 2.80
N LEU A 26 11.99 -5.48 1.89
CA LEU A 26 11.64 -6.58 0.98
C LEU A 26 11.33 -7.87 1.75
N VAL A 27 12.18 -8.24 2.73
CA VAL A 27 11.99 -9.41 3.60
C VAL A 27 10.73 -9.23 4.42
N GLY A 28 10.51 -8.07 5.03
CA GLY A 28 9.28 -7.71 5.72
C GLY A 28 8.05 -7.83 4.83
N LEU A 29 8.12 -7.33 3.59
CA LEU A 29 7.08 -7.51 2.57
C LEU A 29 6.86 -8.99 2.24
N THR A 30 7.91 -9.78 1.99
CA THR A 30 7.75 -11.22 1.73
C THR A 30 7.23 -11.99 2.94
N VAL A 31 7.68 -11.70 4.17
CA VAL A 31 7.20 -12.37 5.39
C VAL A 31 5.74 -12.01 5.67
N LEU A 32 5.33 -10.79 5.30
CA LEU A 32 3.97 -10.32 5.48
C LEU A 32 3.03 -10.79 4.35
N LEU A 33 3.55 -11.00 3.15
CA LEU A 33 2.82 -11.51 1.99
C LEU A 33 2.83 -13.05 1.90
N ALA A 34 3.85 -13.75 2.39
CA ALA A 34 4.01 -15.21 2.26
C ALA A 34 2.89 -16.04 2.90
N PRO A 35 2.35 -15.71 4.10
CA PRO A 35 1.21 -16.43 4.66
C PRO A 35 -0.04 -16.24 3.79
N THR A 36 -0.18 -15.09 3.11
CA THR A 36 -1.35 -14.76 2.30
C THR A 36 -1.31 -15.40 0.92
N THR A 37 -0.13 -15.57 0.31
CA THR A 37 0.01 -16.22 -1.00
C THR A 37 -0.17 -17.73 -0.88
N LEU A 38 0.37 -18.37 0.16
CA LEU A 38 0.15 -19.79 0.45
C LEU A 38 -1.32 -20.10 0.80
N ALA A 39 -1.98 -19.22 1.55
CA ALA A 39 -3.41 -19.32 1.83
C ALA A 39 -4.26 -19.07 0.57
N SER A 40 -3.87 -18.14 -0.31
CA SER A 40 -4.56 -17.89 -1.59
C SER A 40 -4.47 -19.09 -2.54
N ARG A 41 -3.32 -19.78 -2.62
CA ARG A 41 -3.18 -21.03 -3.39
C ARG A 41 -4.08 -22.13 -2.85
N ARG A 42 -4.26 -22.21 -1.53
CA ARG A 42 -5.23 -23.14 -0.91
C ARG A 42 -6.69 -22.74 -1.16
N ARG A 43 -6.99 -21.45 -1.32
CA ARG A 43 -8.34 -20.90 -1.59
C ARG A 43 -8.70 -20.76 -3.05
N ALA A 44 -7.75 -20.83 -3.99
CA ALA A 44 -8.03 -20.82 -5.43
C ALA A 44 -8.92 -22.01 -5.87
N GLY A 45 -9.09 -23.01 -5.01
CA GLY A 45 -10.09 -24.07 -5.18
C GLY A 45 -11.48 -23.76 -4.59
N ALA A 46 -11.64 -22.75 -3.74
CA ALA A 46 -12.88 -22.47 -3.01
C ALA A 46 -13.73 -21.40 -3.73
N PRO A 47 -15.04 -21.59 -3.88
CA PRO A 47 -15.94 -20.64 -4.55
C PRO A 47 -16.02 -19.29 -3.84
N HIS A 48 -15.81 -18.22 -4.61
CA HIS A 48 -15.71 -16.84 -4.13
C HIS A 48 -17.05 -16.31 -3.61
N ASP A 49 -18.16 -16.68 -4.27
CA ASP A 49 -19.51 -16.23 -3.92
C ASP A 49 -20.52 -17.38 -3.90
N GLU A 50 -21.69 -17.15 -3.27
CA GLU A 50 -22.79 -18.11 -3.21
C GLU A 50 -23.28 -18.53 -4.61
N HIS A 51 -23.20 -17.62 -5.58
CA HIS A 51 -23.51 -17.91 -6.97
C HIS A 51 -22.53 -18.93 -7.58
N GLU A 52 -21.22 -18.78 -7.34
CA GLU A 52 -20.22 -19.77 -7.78
C GLU A 52 -20.40 -21.12 -7.10
N ARG A 53 -20.78 -21.15 -5.82
CA ARG A 53 -21.14 -22.40 -5.12
C ARG A 53 -22.28 -23.11 -5.82
N ARG A 54 -23.35 -22.38 -6.16
CA ARG A 54 -24.51 -22.93 -6.88
C ARG A 54 -24.15 -23.39 -8.28
N ILE A 55 -23.36 -22.63 -9.03
CA ILE A 55 -22.91 -23.02 -10.38
C ILE A 55 -22.04 -24.27 -10.34
N ARG A 56 -21.09 -24.37 -9.39
CA ARG A 56 -20.24 -25.55 -9.24
C ARG A 56 -21.05 -26.76 -8.82
N ARG A 57 -21.94 -26.61 -7.84
CA ARG A 57 -22.88 -27.67 -7.44
C ARG A 57 -23.72 -28.16 -8.61
N LEU A 58 -24.31 -27.24 -9.39
CA LEU A 58 -25.11 -27.58 -10.56
C LEU A 58 -24.25 -28.28 -11.63
N ARG A 59 -23.01 -27.84 -11.82
CA ARG A 59 -22.05 -28.46 -12.75
C ARG A 59 -21.64 -29.85 -12.29
N ASP A 60 -21.38 -30.04 -11.00
CA ASP A 60 -21.02 -31.33 -10.40
C ASP A 60 -22.21 -32.29 -10.45
N GLU A 61 -23.42 -31.82 -10.19
CA GLU A 61 -24.67 -32.56 -10.39
C GLU A 61 -24.85 -32.95 -11.87
N LEU A 62 -24.63 -32.03 -12.82
CA LEU A 62 -24.72 -32.30 -14.26
C LEU A 62 -23.64 -33.28 -14.77
N LEU A 63 -22.41 -33.17 -14.25
CA LEU A 63 -21.30 -34.06 -14.58
C LEU A 63 -21.46 -35.44 -13.94
N ALA A 64 -21.99 -35.51 -12.72
CA ALA A 64 -22.35 -36.75 -12.04
C ALA A 64 -23.53 -37.45 -12.74
N HIS A 65 -24.47 -36.69 -13.29
CA HIS A 65 -25.63 -37.20 -14.01
C HIS A 65 -25.42 -37.33 -15.53
N ARG A 66 -24.16 -37.53 -15.99
CA ARG A 66 -23.75 -37.74 -17.40
C ARG A 66 -24.92 -38.02 -18.32
N PHE A 67 -25.34 -37.01 -19.08
CA PHE A 67 -26.24 -37.09 -20.24
C PHE A 67 -27.06 -38.39 -20.34
N ALA A 68 -28.03 -38.57 -19.45
CA ALA A 68 -29.23 -39.27 -19.86
C ALA A 68 -29.86 -38.35 -20.91
N ALA A 69 -29.57 -38.60 -22.18
CA ALA A 69 -30.24 -37.98 -23.32
C ALA A 69 -31.71 -38.42 -23.30
N ALA A 70 -32.47 -37.94 -22.32
CA ALA A 70 -33.91 -38.00 -22.36
C ALA A 70 -34.35 -37.00 -23.42
N PRO A 71 -35.16 -37.42 -24.41
CA PRO A 71 -35.65 -36.49 -25.42
C PRO A 71 -36.38 -35.35 -24.72
N VAL A 72 -36.02 -34.11 -25.05
CA VAL A 72 -36.72 -32.91 -24.59
C VAL A 72 -38.15 -33.04 -25.08
N THR A 73 -39.04 -33.48 -24.19
CA THR A 73 -40.47 -33.36 -24.41
C THR A 73 -40.80 -31.88 -24.27
N SER A 74 -41.26 -31.28 -25.36
CA SER A 74 -41.76 -29.92 -25.42
C SER A 74 -42.78 -29.71 -24.29
N VAL A 75 -42.37 -29.06 -23.21
CA VAL A 75 -43.29 -28.59 -22.18
C VAL A 75 -44.07 -27.42 -22.76
N ALA A 76 -45.39 -27.57 -22.88
CA ALA A 76 -46.28 -26.52 -23.33
C ALA A 76 -46.09 -25.24 -22.49
N PRO A 77 -46.18 -24.04 -23.09
CA PRO A 77 -45.98 -22.79 -22.36
C PRO A 77 -47.04 -22.65 -21.27
N ALA A 78 -46.60 -22.53 -20.02
CA ALA A 78 -47.47 -22.22 -18.89
C ALA A 78 -48.10 -20.82 -19.07
N PRO A 79 -49.36 -20.61 -18.65
CA PRO A 79 -50.01 -19.31 -18.79
C PRO A 79 -49.27 -18.24 -17.99
N ALA A 80 -49.20 -17.04 -18.56
CA ALA A 80 -48.44 -15.89 -18.05
C ALA A 80 -48.78 -15.60 -16.58
N SER A 81 -47.84 -15.90 -15.70
CA SER A 81 -47.86 -15.45 -14.31
C SER A 81 -47.66 -13.93 -14.25
N ALA A 82 -48.34 -13.30 -13.29
CA ALA A 82 -48.40 -11.86 -13.05
C ALA A 82 -47.03 -11.15 -13.07
N PRO A 83 -46.99 -9.82 -13.30
CA PRO A 83 -45.74 -9.08 -13.40
C PRO A 83 -44.91 -9.29 -12.13
N VAL A 84 -43.77 -9.97 -12.27
CA VAL A 84 -42.79 -10.10 -11.19
C VAL A 84 -42.35 -8.69 -10.80
N PRO A 85 -42.46 -8.28 -9.52
CA PRO A 85 -41.98 -6.97 -9.08
C PRO A 85 -40.51 -6.84 -9.45
N ALA A 86 -40.16 -5.76 -10.14
CA ALA A 86 -38.78 -5.49 -10.49
C ALA A 86 -37.92 -5.54 -9.21
N PRO A 87 -36.81 -6.30 -9.19
CA PRO A 87 -35.97 -6.38 -8.01
C PRO A 87 -35.52 -4.97 -7.60
N PRO A 88 -35.43 -4.68 -6.29
CA PRO A 88 -34.93 -3.39 -5.82
C PRO A 88 -33.56 -3.13 -6.45
N ARG A 89 -33.43 -2.01 -7.19
CA ARG A 89 -32.14 -1.59 -7.75
C ARG A 89 -31.20 -1.34 -6.58
N LEU A 90 -30.26 -2.25 -6.35
CA LEU A 90 -29.19 -2.05 -5.38
C LEU A 90 -28.41 -0.79 -5.81
N PRO A 91 -28.15 0.18 -4.89
CA PRO A 91 -27.33 1.33 -5.21
C PRO A 91 -25.94 0.86 -5.67
N ALA A 92 -25.41 1.55 -6.70
CA ALA A 92 -24.27 1.14 -7.51
C ALA A 92 -23.04 0.66 -6.72
N SER A 93 -22.55 -0.53 -7.09
CA SER A 93 -21.40 -1.24 -6.52
C SER A 93 -20.05 -0.49 -6.60
N ALA A 94 -19.95 0.56 -7.42
CA ALA A 94 -18.70 1.28 -7.67
C ALA A 94 -18.09 1.97 -6.43
N ALA A 95 -18.91 2.45 -5.49
CA ALA A 95 -18.42 3.03 -4.24
C ALA A 95 -17.90 1.97 -3.24
N GLY A 96 -18.37 0.73 -3.37
CA GLY A 96 -17.86 -0.42 -2.64
C GLY A 96 -16.44 -0.79 -3.09
N ASP A 97 -16.22 -0.82 -4.40
CA ASP A 97 -14.97 -1.27 -5.04
C ASP A 97 -13.75 -0.40 -4.67
N ALA A 98 -13.90 0.93 -4.71
CA ALA A 98 -12.82 1.85 -4.36
C ALA A 98 -12.41 1.76 -2.87
N SER A 99 -13.38 1.43 -2.00
CA SER A 99 -13.15 1.32 -0.56
C SER A 99 -12.22 0.14 -0.20
N TYR A 100 -12.21 -0.92 -1.02
CA TYR A 100 -11.33 -2.07 -0.84
C TYR A 100 -9.86 -1.76 -1.22
N ALA A 101 -9.62 -0.69 -1.99
CA ALA A 101 -8.27 -0.26 -2.36
C ALA A 101 -7.60 0.62 -1.29
N LEU A 102 -8.36 1.33 -0.47
CA LEU A 102 -7.86 2.39 0.41
C LEU A 102 -6.75 1.92 1.36
N LEU A 103 -7.00 0.89 2.19
CA LEU A 103 -5.98 0.43 3.14
C LEU A 103 -4.70 -0.09 2.46
N PRO A 104 -4.77 -0.93 1.41
CA PRO A 104 -3.59 -1.28 0.62
C PRO A 104 -2.82 -0.06 0.11
N LEU A 105 -3.49 0.97 -0.42
CA LEU A 105 -2.84 2.19 -0.88
C LEU A 105 -2.08 2.89 0.25
N ALA A 106 -2.69 3.05 1.43
CA ALA A 106 -2.01 3.65 2.58
C ALA A 106 -0.79 2.86 3.04
N VAL A 107 -0.88 1.53 3.06
CA VAL A 107 0.26 0.66 3.42
C VAL A 107 1.40 0.84 2.42
N VAL A 108 1.11 0.75 1.12
CA VAL A 108 2.12 0.87 0.06
C VAL A 108 2.76 2.25 0.08
N SER A 109 1.94 3.31 0.19
CA SER A 109 2.45 4.67 0.25
C SER A 109 3.35 4.90 1.46
N SER A 110 2.92 4.50 2.65
CA SER A 110 3.73 4.67 3.86
C SER A 110 5.05 3.87 3.78
N ALA A 111 5.02 2.66 3.23
CA ALA A 111 6.24 1.87 3.03
C ALA A 111 7.17 2.47 1.96
N ALA A 112 6.62 3.04 0.89
CA ALA A 112 7.42 3.68 -0.16
C ALA A 112 8.05 4.99 0.30
N ALA A 113 7.31 5.84 1.01
CA ALA A 113 7.84 7.04 1.66
C ALA A 113 8.94 6.69 2.67
N ALA A 114 8.75 5.63 3.48
CA ALA A 114 9.79 5.15 4.38
C ALA A 114 11.08 4.76 3.63
N GLY A 115 10.94 4.16 2.44
CA GLY A 115 12.06 3.84 1.57
C GLY A 115 12.83 5.08 1.11
N VAL A 116 12.12 6.17 0.75
CA VAL A 116 12.75 7.45 0.41
C VAL A 116 13.50 8.05 1.60
N HIS A 117 12.84 8.15 2.76
CA HIS A 117 13.47 8.69 3.97
C HIS A 117 14.70 7.89 4.40
N ALA A 118 14.67 6.56 4.23
CA ALA A 118 15.84 5.71 4.46
C ALA A 118 16.95 5.93 3.41
N ALA A 119 16.61 6.23 2.15
CA ALA A 119 17.57 6.45 1.08
C ALA A 119 18.34 7.77 1.23
N VAL A 120 17.65 8.85 1.61
CA VAL A 120 18.24 10.20 1.80
C VAL A 120 18.96 10.36 3.15
N CYS A 121 18.62 9.50 4.13
CA CYS A 121 19.15 9.56 5.50
C CYS A 121 20.69 9.63 5.61
N PRO A 122 21.50 8.82 4.88
CA PRO A 122 22.96 8.93 4.93
C PRO A 122 23.50 10.27 4.40
N GLY A 123 22.79 10.92 3.47
CA GLY A 123 23.11 12.28 3.01
C GLY A 123 22.99 13.27 4.15
N HIS A 124 21.85 13.27 4.83
CA HIS A 124 21.60 14.17 5.95
C HIS A 124 22.45 13.90 7.19
N PHE A 125 22.93 12.68 7.42
CA PHE A 125 23.94 12.44 8.47
C PHE A 125 25.29 13.15 8.20
N ARG A 126 25.63 13.40 6.93
CA ARG A 126 26.84 14.17 6.56
C ARG A 126 26.65 15.66 6.79
N GLU A 127 25.41 16.16 6.73
CA GLU A 127 25.05 17.55 7.01
C GLU A 127 24.93 17.82 8.52
N GLY A 128 24.32 16.89 9.26
CA GLY A 128 24.19 16.99 10.70
C GLY A 128 23.48 15.80 11.34
N ALA A 129 23.93 15.42 12.54
CA ALA A 129 23.39 14.26 13.26
C ALA A 129 21.86 14.35 13.51
N LEU A 130 21.35 15.56 13.80
CA LEU A 130 19.92 15.79 14.01
C LEU A 130 19.09 15.53 12.73
N LEU A 131 19.58 15.98 11.58
CA LEU A 131 18.92 15.80 10.29
C LEU A 131 18.87 14.31 9.93
N GLY A 132 20.02 13.63 9.97
CA GLY A 132 20.06 12.17 9.73
C GLY A 132 19.18 11.37 10.70
N ALA A 133 19.19 11.70 12.00
CA ALA A 133 18.34 11.05 12.99
C ALA A 133 16.84 11.27 12.71
N PHE A 134 16.45 12.47 12.28
CA PHE A 134 15.07 12.76 11.88
C PHE A 134 14.61 11.84 10.75
N PHE A 135 15.38 11.70 9.67
CA PHE A 135 15.04 10.82 8.56
C PHE A 135 15.01 9.34 8.96
N ALA A 136 15.95 8.89 9.79
CA ALA A 136 15.96 7.52 10.30
C ALA A 136 14.71 7.20 11.15
N VAL A 137 14.34 8.10 12.06
CA VAL A 137 13.13 7.95 12.90
C VAL A 137 11.87 8.00 12.05
N THR A 138 11.80 8.91 11.08
CA THR A 138 10.66 9.03 10.15
C THR A 138 10.46 7.77 9.32
N ALA A 139 11.54 7.24 8.73
CA ALA A 139 11.50 5.98 7.98
C ALA A 139 10.99 4.82 8.85
N LEU A 140 11.54 4.68 10.07
CA LEU A 140 11.11 3.64 11.00
C LEU A 140 9.64 3.81 11.41
N ALA A 141 9.22 5.04 11.73
CA ALA A 141 7.86 5.34 12.14
C ALA A 141 6.85 5.01 11.04
N GLN A 142 7.13 5.39 9.78
CA GLN A 142 6.27 5.07 8.64
C GLN A 142 6.23 3.56 8.36
N LEU A 143 7.34 2.84 8.51
CA LEU A 143 7.37 1.39 8.34
C LEU A 143 6.59 0.66 9.45
N VAL A 144 6.78 1.06 10.70
CA VAL A 144 6.03 0.54 11.86
C VAL A 144 4.55 0.82 11.69
N TRP A 145 4.18 2.04 11.29
CA TRP A 145 2.79 2.42 11.06
C TRP A 145 2.14 1.57 9.96
N ALA A 146 2.82 1.36 8.83
CA ALA A 146 2.36 0.48 7.76
C ALA A 146 2.14 -0.96 8.28
N GLY A 147 3.10 -1.48 9.06
CA GLY A 147 3.01 -2.79 9.70
C GLY A 147 1.84 -2.92 10.68
N LEU A 148 1.57 -1.87 11.47
CA LEU A 148 0.40 -1.83 12.35
C LEU A 148 -0.92 -1.81 11.56
N LEU A 149 -0.97 -1.06 10.46
CA LEU A 149 -2.16 -0.96 9.61
C LEU A 149 -2.52 -2.30 8.96
N LEU A 150 -1.52 -3.12 8.65
CA LEU A 150 -1.68 -4.49 8.16
C LEU A 150 -2.32 -5.42 9.21
N ARG A 151 -2.15 -5.13 10.51
CA ARG A 151 -2.82 -5.88 11.60
C ARG A 151 -4.27 -5.44 11.81
N GLY A 152 -4.65 -4.30 11.24
CA GLY A 152 -5.99 -3.73 11.27
C GLY A 152 -5.97 -2.23 11.55
N SER A 153 -6.92 -1.51 10.96
CA SER A 153 -7.08 -0.09 11.22
C SER A 153 -7.81 0.15 12.55
N SER A 154 -7.51 1.28 13.17
CA SER A 154 -8.28 1.84 14.28
C SER A 154 -8.33 3.36 14.13
N ARG A 155 -9.33 4.01 14.76
CA ARG A 155 -9.45 5.48 14.71
C ARG A 155 -8.18 6.19 15.19
N PRO A 156 -7.55 5.81 16.33
CA PRO A 156 -6.30 6.43 16.76
C PRO A 156 -5.15 6.19 15.76
N LEU A 157 -5.02 4.98 15.22
CA LEU A 157 -3.96 4.66 14.27
C LEU A 157 -4.08 5.48 12.97
N LEU A 158 -5.30 5.64 12.45
CA LEU A 158 -5.58 6.47 11.27
C LEU A 158 -5.34 7.96 11.57
N ALA A 159 -5.72 8.44 12.76
CA ALA A 159 -5.48 9.83 13.17
C ALA A 159 -3.98 10.13 13.30
N VAL A 160 -3.21 9.21 13.89
CA VAL A 160 -1.74 9.31 13.95
C VAL A 160 -1.13 9.31 12.55
N GLY A 161 -1.61 8.43 11.66
CA GLY A 161 -1.17 8.39 10.26
C GLY A 161 -1.44 9.70 9.54
N LEU A 162 -2.65 10.24 9.66
CA LEU A 162 -3.03 11.53 9.08
C LEU A 162 -2.15 12.67 9.63
N ALA A 163 -2.07 12.81 10.96
CA ALA A 163 -1.33 13.89 11.59
C ALA A 163 0.18 13.81 11.27
N GLY A 164 0.77 12.61 11.30
CA GLY A 164 2.18 12.40 11.01
C GLY A 164 2.54 12.78 9.58
N ASN A 165 1.79 12.31 8.58
CA ASN A 165 2.05 12.65 7.18
C ASN A 165 1.83 14.14 6.92
N LEU A 166 0.79 14.77 7.49
CA LEU A 166 0.59 16.21 7.37
C LEU A 166 1.72 17.01 8.04
N ALA A 167 2.27 16.54 9.15
CA ALA A 167 3.42 17.19 9.79
C ALA A 167 4.67 17.12 8.91
N LEU A 168 4.95 15.98 8.26
CA LEU A 168 6.06 15.83 7.33
C LEU A 168 5.90 16.75 6.11
N LEU A 169 4.71 16.75 5.49
CA LEU A 169 4.39 17.65 4.37
C LEU A 169 4.51 19.12 4.75
N THR A 170 4.06 19.50 5.95
CA THR A 170 4.16 20.87 6.44
C THR A 170 5.61 21.27 6.67
N LEU A 171 6.39 20.39 7.29
CA LEU A 171 7.81 20.61 7.52
C LEU A 171 8.56 20.77 6.20
N TRP A 172 8.35 19.85 5.25
CA TRP A 172 8.91 19.94 3.90
C TRP A 172 8.52 21.23 3.20
N THR A 173 7.24 21.62 3.27
CA THR A 173 6.79 22.89 2.68
C THR A 173 7.55 24.08 3.28
N ALA A 174 7.79 24.09 4.59
CA ALA A 174 8.58 25.12 5.25
C ALA A 174 10.04 25.14 4.75
N THR A 175 10.69 23.98 4.58
CA THR A 175 12.06 23.93 4.04
C THR A 175 12.15 24.49 2.61
N ARG A 176 11.10 24.32 1.79
CA ARG A 176 11.04 24.82 0.40
C ARG A 176 10.56 26.26 0.25
N THR A 177 10.05 26.90 1.31
CA THR A 177 9.45 28.25 1.22
C THR A 177 10.10 29.28 2.12
N THR A 178 10.49 28.90 3.34
CA THR A 178 11.05 29.83 4.34
C THR A 178 12.39 29.37 4.90
N GLY A 179 12.76 28.10 4.70
CA GLY A 179 13.80 27.45 5.51
C GLY A 179 13.29 27.14 6.93
N LEU A 180 14.20 26.69 7.79
CA LEU A 180 13.94 26.34 9.19
C LEU A 180 14.71 27.26 10.16
N PRO A 181 14.09 27.59 11.31
CA PRO A 181 14.71 28.45 12.33
C PRO A 181 15.99 27.86 12.93
N TRP A 182 16.70 28.69 13.71
CA TRP A 182 17.97 28.34 14.39
C TRP A 182 19.11 27.94 13.47
N GLY A 183 19.04 28.35 12.20
CA GLY A 183 20.06 28.03 11.21
C GLY A 183 20.08 26.55 10.80
N LEU A 184 19.03 25.77 11.13
CA LEU A 184 18.91 24.39 10.68
C LEU A 184 18.86 24.31 9.15
N ILE A 185 18.06 25.19 8.53
CA ILE A 185 18.01 25.39 7.09
C ILE A 185 17.85 26.91 6.86
N PRO A 186 18.92 27.64 6.53
CA PRO A 186 18.93 29.11 6.60
C PRO A 186 18.06 29.81 5.54
N GLY A 187 17.58 29.09 4.53
CA GLY A 187 16.71 29.64 3.50
C GLY A 187 16.03 28.53 2.69
N PRO A 188 15.18 28.90 1.72
CA PRO A 188 14.46 27.93 0.91
C PRO A 188 15.41 27.05 0.11
N GLU A 189 15.14 25.75 0.12
CA GLU A 189 15.88 24.77 -0.67
C GLU A 189 15.10 24.36 -1.92
N GLU A 190 15.80 23.84 -2.94
CA GLU A 190 15.17 23.31 -4.15
C GLU A 190 14.46 21.99 -3.90
N ALA A 191 13.37 21.72 -4.63
CA ALA A 191 12.65 20.44 -4.53
C ALA A 191 13.23 19.41 -5.50
N GLY A 192 13.78 18.33 -4.97
CA GLY A 192 14.35 17.23 -5.74
C GLY A 192 13.33 16.14 -6.13
N PRO A 193 13.71 15.21 -7.02
CA PRO A 193 12.85 14.08 -7.39
C PRO A 193 12.46 13.18 -6.20
N TRP A 194 13.39 12.93 -5.28
CA TRP A 194 13.13 12.14 -4.07
C TRP A 194 12.12 12.83 -3.15
N ASP A 195 12.25 14.14 -2.95
CA ASP A 195 11.33 14.96 -2.17
C ASP A 195 9.89 14.85 -2.69
N LEU A 196 9.72 15.08 -4.00
CA LEU A 196 8.41 15.07 -4.64
C LEU A 196 7.77 13.68 -4.58
N ALA A 197 8.57 12.63 -4.72
CA ALA A 197 8.11 11.26 -4.59
C ALA A 197 7.62 10.96 -3.16
N ALA A 198 8.41 11.31 -2.13
CA ALA A 198 8.00 11.20 -0.73
C ALA A 198 6.69 11.96 -0.48
N CYS A 199 6.60 13.23 -0.90
CA CYS A 199 5.40 14.04 -0.74
C CYS A 199 4.17 13.40 -1.42
N ALA A 200 4.33 12.84 -2.62
CA ALA A 200 3.24 12.18 -3.33
C ALA A 200 2.70 10.97 -2.54
N TRP A 201 3.59 10.11 -2.01
CA TRP A 201 3.17 8.98 -1.18
C TRP A 201 2.55 9.44 0.15
N GLU A 202 3.13 10.44 0.82
CA GLU A 202 2.60 11.00 2.07
C GLU A 202 1.21 11.62 1.89
N LEU A 203 0.99 12.32 0.78
CA LEU A 203 -0.34 12.85 0.41
C LEU A 203 -1.36 11.74 0.19
N VAL A 204 -0.99 10.65 -0.49
CA VAL A 204 -1.89 9.49 -0.66
C VAL A 204 -2.19 8.85 0.70
N ALA A 205 -1.20 8.65 1.56
CA ALA A 205 -1.39 8.07 2.89
C ALA A 205 -2.30 8.95 3.76
N ALA A 206 -2.06 10.27 3.78
CA ALA A 206 -2.88 11.24 4.47
C ALA A 206 -4.32 11.27 3.93
N GLY A 207 -4.49 11.32 2.61
CA GLY A 207 -5.79 11.34 1.94
C GLY A 207 -6.62 10.09 2.26
N VAL A 208 -6.00 8.91 2.24
CA VAL A 208 -6.65 7.66 2.66
C VAL A 208 -7.06 7.72 4.13
N CYS A 209 -6.18 8.16 5.03
CA CYS A 209 -6.50 8.26 6.45
C CYS A 209 -7.66 9.21 6.70
N PHE A 210 -7.65 10.37 6.05
CA PHE A 210 -8.73 11.35 6.08
C PHE A 210 -10.05 10.74 5.61
N GLN A 211 -10.06 10.09 4.44
CA GLN A 211 -11.25 9.45 3.89
C GLN A 211 -11.83 8.39 4.82
N LEU A 212 -11.00 7.49 5.36
CA LEU A 212 -11.44 6.43 6.27
C LEU A 212 -11.97 6.98 7.60
N LEU A 213 -11.38 8.06 8.11
CA LEU A 213 -11.87 8.75 9.32
C LEU A 213 -13.19 9.47 9.06
N HIS A 214 -13.31 10.15 7.92
CA HIS A 214 -14.50 10.87 7.49
C HIS A 214 -15.69 9.92 7.27
N ASP A 215 -15.46 8.79 6.61
CA ASP A 215 -16.49 7.79 6.32
C ASP A 215 -16.81 6.89 7.54
N GLY A 216 -16.14 7.07 8.67
CA GLY A 216 -16.33 6.26 9.88
C GLY A 216 -15.84 4.81 9.76
N ARG A 217 -15.09 4.47 8.71
CA ARG A 217 -14.58 3.12 8.40
C ARG A 217 -13.30 2.79 9.17
N VAL A 218 -13.38 2.93 10.49
CA VAL A 218 -12.19 2.91 11.36
C VAL A 218 -11.68 1.51 11.69
N ARG A 219 -12.47 0.45 11.47
CA ARG A 219 -12.14 -0.95 11.80
C ARG A 219 -12.17 -1.84 10.55
N SER A 220 -11.24 -1.59 9.65
CA SER A 220 -11.04 -2.38 8.43
C SER A 220 -9.72 -3.17 8.53
N ARG A 221 -9.64 -4.29 7.82
CA ARG A 221 -8.41 -5.09 7.73
C ARG A 221 -7.97 -5.12 6.28
N VAL A 222 -6.66 -5.11 6.08
CA VAL A 222 -6.08 -5.34 4.77
C VAL A 222 -6.39 -6.80 4.39
N GLY A 223 -7.07 -6.99 3.25
CA GLY A 223 -7.32 -8.31 2.71
C GLY A 223 -6.00 -9.01 2.35
N GLY A 224 -6.04 -10.33 2.14
CA GLY A 224 -4.89 -11.03 1.56
C GLY A 224 -4.56 -10.47 0.17
N TRP A 225 -3.29 -10.55 -0.25
CA TRP A 225 -2.79 -10.00 -1.52
C TRP A 225 -3.70 -10.27 -2.71
N SER A 226 -4.13 -11.52 -2.90
CA SER A 226 -5.00 -11.92 -4.02
C SER A 226 -6.39 -11.27 -4.02
N GLY A 227 -6.82 -10.72 -2.88
CA GLY A 227 -8.09 -10.01 -2.72
C GLY A 227 -7.95 -8.50 -2.78
N TRP A 228 -6.76 -7.97 -3.06
CA TRP A 228 -6.58 -6.53 -3.25
C TRP A 228 -7.25 -6.09 -4.56
N HIS A 229 -7.82 -4.89 -4.54
CA HIS A 229 -8.35 -4.27 -5.75
C HIS A 229 -7.24 -4.13 -6.82
N PRO A 230 -7.51 -4.29 -8.13
CA PRO A 230 -6.50 -4.18 -9.19
C PRO A 230 -5.68 -2.88 -9.14
N VAL A 231 -6.34 -1.76 -8.80
CA VAL A 231 -5.68 -0.46 -8.62
C VAL A 231 -4.57 -0.52 -7.56
N ALA A 232 -4.75 -1.24 -6.46
CA ALA A 232 -3.72 -1.37 -5.43
C ALA A 232 -2.51 -2.18 -5.91
N HIS A 233 -2.73 -3.20 -6.74
CA HIS A 233 -1.64 -3.96 -7.36
C HIS A 233 -0.83 -3.11 -8.34
N VAL A 234 -1.51 -2.34 -9.19
CA VAL A 234 -0.86 -1.41 -10.11
C VAL A 234 -0.08 -0.37 -9.32
N PHE A 235 -0.70 0.23 -8.29
CA PHE A 235 -0.05 1.23 -7.45
C PHE A 235 1.19 0.68 -6.71
N PHE A 236 1.13 -0.56 -6.22
CA PHE A 236 2.29 -1.25 -5.67
C PHE A 236 3.39 -1.40 -6.71
N ALA A 237 3.08 -1.95 -7.89
CA ALA A 237 4.06 -2.16 -8.95
C ALA A 237 4.71 -0.85 -9.40
N THR A 238 3.90 0.21 -9.58
CA THR A 238 4.41 1.54 -9.95
C THR A 238 5.27 2.14 -8.85
N SER A 239 4.92 1.94 -7.57
CA SER A 239 5.74 2.46 -6.45
C SER A 239 7.09 1.76 -6.38
N VAL A 240 7.14 0.44 -6.60
CA VAL A 240 8.40 -0.32 -6.69
C VAL A 240 9.25 0.16 -7.86
N VAL A 241 8.65 0.34 -9.04
CA VAL A 241 9.36 0.85 -10.23
C VAL A 241 9.88 2.27 -9.98
N ALA A 242 9.07 3.16 -9.42
CA ALA A 242 9.47 4.53 -9.12
C ALA A 242 10.66 4.58 -8.15
N LEU A 243 10.62 3.81 -7.07
CA LEU A 243 11.76 3.69 -6.15
C LEU A 243 13.01 3.15 -6.84
N GLY A 244 12.87 2.12 -7.67
CA GLY A 244 13.99 1.56 -8.44
C GLY A 244 14.60 2.59 -9.40
N LEU A 245 13.77 3.36 -10.10
CA LEU A 245 14.23 4.42 -11.01
C LEU A 245 14.92 5.55 -10.25
N LEU A 246 14.38 5.99 -9.11
CA LEU A 246 15.00 7.00 -8.25
C LEU A 246 16.40 6.54 -7.81
N THR A 247 16.53 5.30 -7.32
CA THR A 247 17.81 4.71 -6.92
C THR A 247 18.83 4.65 -8.07
N ILE A 248 18.41 4.24 -9.26
CA ILE A 248 19.31 4.07 -10.42
C ILE A 248 19.67 5.41 -11.07
N SER A 249 18.77 6.39 -11.03
CA SER A 249 18.96 7.68 -11.69
C SER A 249 20.14 8.48 -11.14
N GLY A 250 20.61 8.16 -9.93
CA GLY A 250 21.60 8.98 -9.22
C GLY A 250 21.10 10.39 -8.94
N ALA A 251 19.78 10.65 -9.07
CA ALA A 251 19.17 11.89 -8.63
C ALA A 251 19.55 12.11 -7.17
N GLY A 252 20.08 13.30 -6.86
CA GLY A 252 20.63 13.63 -5.54
C GLY A 252 19.64 13.25 -4.44
N ALA A 253 20.05 12.26 -3.65
CA ALA A 253 19.45 11.91 -2.37
C ALA A 253 20.20 12.62 -1.24
#